data_AF-A6KIL8-F1
#
_entry.id   AF-A6KIL8-F1
#
_cell.length_a   1.000
_cell.length_b   1.000
_cell.length_c   1.000
_cell.angle_alpha   90.00
_cell.angle_beta   90.00
_cell.angle_gamma   90.00
#
_symmetry.space_group_name_H-M   'P 1'
#
loop_
_entity.id
_entity.type
_entity.pdbx_description
1 polymer ?
#
loop_
_entity_poly.entity_id
_entity_poly.type
_entity_poly.pdbx_seq_one_letter_code
_entity_poly.pdbx_strand_id
1 'polypeptide(L)'
;MKGSHLESMSACGAAWEAYVGMKKWVYHDHAFWTLPHPFCAMPQVAPDLYAELQKAGVVLFKGDLNYRKLMGDRKWKFTVPFHQALSGFHPAPLCSIRTLKCELQVGLQPGQAEHLTASDPHWLTTGKYGIFQFDGPL
;
A
#
# COMPACT_ATOMS: atom_id res chain seq x y z
N MET A 1 -10.83 13.49 18.48
CA MET A 1 -10.87 12.15 19.11
C MET A 1 -10.57 12.19 20.60
N LYS A 2 -9.42 12.72 21.07
CA LYS A 2 -9.18 12.87 22.52
C LYS A 2 -10.23 13.69 23.26
N GLY A 3 -10.63 14.85 22.70
CA GLY A 3 -11.70 15.68 23.25
C GLY A 3 -13.12 15.17 22.99
N SER A 4 -13.30 13.89 22.67
CA SER A 4 -14.63 13.31 22.44
C SER A 4 -15.39 13.15 23.75
N HIS A 5 -16.71 13.33 23.72
CA HIS A 5 -17.61 12.99 24.84
C HIS A 5 -17.86 11.49 24.97
N LEU A 6 -17.59 10.70 23.92
CA LEU A 6 -17.63 9.24 23.97
C LEU A 6 -16.35 8.72 24.63
N GLU A 7 -16.50 8.04 25.76
CA GLU A 7 -15.41 7.52 26.59
C GLU A 7 -14.42 6.66 25.80
N SER A 8 -14.92 5.76 24.95
CA SER A 8 -14.08 4.90 24.13
C SER A 8 -13.21 5.69 23.14
N MET A 9 -13.74 6.76 22.56
CA MET A 9 -13.01 7.60 21.60
C MET A 9 -11.98 8.50 22.29
N SER A 10 -12.32 9.04 23.46
CA SER A 10 -11.39 9.87 24.23
C SER A 10 -10.23 9.03 24.79
N ALA A 11 -10.52 7.82 25.29
CA ALA A 11 -9.52 6.86 25.74
C ALA A 11 -8.54 6.48 24.62
N CYS A 12 -9.05 6.14 23.42
CA CYS A 12 -8.20 5.88 22.25
C CYS A 12 -7.33 7.09 21.89
N GLY A 13 -7.91 8.28 21.84
CA GLY A 13 -7.16 9.50 21.52
C GLY A 13 -6.04 9.80 22.52
N ALA A 14 -6.29 9.60 23.82
CA ALA A 14 -5.29 9.77 24.87
C ALA A 14 -4.16 8.74 24.75
N ALA A 15 -4.50 7.47 24.46
CA ALA A 15 -3.51 6.43 24.24
C ALA A 15 -2.61 6.71 23.03
N TRP A 16 -3.17 7.22 21.92
CA TRP A 16 -2.39 7.55 20.73
C TRP A 16 -1.43 8.71 20.98
N GLU A 17 -1.85 9.76 21.69
CA GLU A 17 -0.94 10.84 22.10
C GLU A 17 0.19 10.31 22.99
N ALA A 18 -0.12 9.39 23.92
CA ALA A 18 0.90 8.76 24.75
C ALA A 18 1.90 7.95 23.91
N TYR A 19 1.45 7.21 22.88
CA TYR A 19 2.34 6.49 21.98
C TYR A 19 3.26 7.42 21.19
N VAL A 20 2.77 8.59 20.77
CA VAL A 20 3.60 9.62 20.13
C VAL A 20 4.61 10.20 21.13
N GLY A 21 4.16 10.57 22.35
CA GLY A 21 5.03 11.11 23.39
C GLY A 21 6.13 10.15 23.84
N MET A 22 5.83 8.84 23.85
CA MET A 22 6.79 7.76 24.14
C MET A 22 7.65 7.35 22.94
N LYS A 23 7.46 7.96 21.76
CA LYS A 23 8.09 7.58 20.48
C LYS A 23 7.87 6.12 20.07
N LYS A 24 6.78 5.49 20.55
CA LYS A 24 6.31 4.19 20.03
C LYS A 24 5.66 4.36 18.66
N TRP A 25 4.97 5.48 18.46
CA TRP A 25 4.52 5.96 17.16
C TRP A 25 5.32 7.19 16.78
N VAL A 26 5.76 7.23 15.53
CA VAL A 26 6.46 8.38 14.96
C VAL A 26 5.78 8.72 13.65
N TYR A 27 5.41 9.99 13.49
CA TYR A 27 4.89 10.52 12.24
C TYR A 27 6.07 11.05 11.42
N HIS A 28 6.12 10.66 10.15
CA HIS A 28 7.09 11.14 9.19
C HIS A 28 6.37 11.73 7.98
N ASP A 29 6.79 12.91 7.56
CA ASP A 29 6.49 13.46 6.25
C ASP A 29 7.72 13.29 5.34
N HIS A 30 7.47 13.24 4.03
CA HIS A 30 8.53 13.22 3.03
C HIS A 30 7.95 13.64 1.67
N ALA A 31 8.61 14.55 0.95
CA ALA A 31 8.08 15.11 -0.30
C ALA A 31 7.82 14.03 -1.37
N PHE A 32 8.61 12.96 -1.39
CA PHE A 32 8.46 11.86 -2.35
C PHE A 32 7.02 11.29 -2.43
N TRP A 33 6.29 11.26 -1.32
CA TRP A 33 4.92 10.75 -1.30
C TRP A 33 3.97 11.52 -2.22
N THR A 34 4.22 12.81 -2.44
CA THR A 34 3.42 13.70 -3.29
C THR A 34 4.05 13.98 -4.65
N LEU A 35 5.27 13.48 -4.93
CA LEU A 35 5.88 13.53 -6.25
C LEU A 35 5.18 12.57 -7.24
N PRO A 36 5.28 12.79 -8.57
CA PRO A 36 4.66 11.92 -9.57
C PRO A 36 5.39 10.58 -9.77
N HIS A 37 6.53 10.37 -9.11
CA HIS A 37 7.37 9.19 -9.34
C HIS A 37 6.72 7.88 -8.85
N PRO A 38 6.89 6.77 -9.61
CA PRO A 38 6.59 5.45 -9.12
C PRO A 38 7.59 5.05 -8.02
N PHE A 39 7.22 4.08 -7.18
CA PHE A 39 8.07 3.71 -6.04
C PHE A 39 9.38 3.05 -6.45
N CYS A 40 9.45 2.39 -7.61
CA CYS A 40 10.72 1.86 -8.14
C CYS A 40 11.79 2.93 -8.44
N ALA A 41 11.43 4.22 -8.49
CA ALA A 41 12.38 5.33 -8.61
C ALA A 41 12.87 5.87 -7.25
N MET A 42 12.28 5.41 -6.13
CA MET A 42 12.61 5.90 -4.78
C MET A 42 14.11 5.76 -4.44
N PRO A 43 14.81 4.65 -4.75
CA PRO A 43 16.24 4.52 -4.43
C PRO A 43 17.11 5.63 -5.07
N GLN A 44 16.70 6.19 -6.21
CA GLN A 44 17.44 7.23 -6.92
C GLN A 44 16.96 8.64 -6.55
N VAL A 45 15.65 8.82 -6.37
CA VAL A 45 15.03 10.15 -6.14
C VAL A 45 15.01 10.53 -4.66
N ALA A 46 14.85 9.56 -3.77
CA ALA A 46 14.72 9.73 -2.33
C ALA A 46 15.46 8.59 -1.59
N PRO A 47 16.80 8.50 -1.75
CA PRO A 47 17.59 7.41 -1.19
C PRO A 47 17.52 7.33 0.34
N ASP A 48 17.36 8.48 1.02
CA ASP A 48 17.19 8.60 2.46
C ASP A 48 15.87 7.96 2.93
N LEU A 49 14.76 8.23 2.22
CA LEU A 49 13.48 7.58 2.51
C LEU A 49 13.55 6.07 2.22
N TYR A 50 14.19 5.67 1.13
CA TYR A 50 14.34 4.25 0.82
C TYR A 50 15.13 3.53 1.93
N ALA A 51 16.23 4.13 2.39
CA ALA A 51 17.04 3.61 3.50
C ALA A 51 16.25 3.54 4.82
N GLU A 52 15.33 4.48 5.06
CA GLU A 52 14.45 4.43 6.23
C GLU A 52 13.46 3.25 6.13
N LEU A 53 12.84 3.04 4.97
CA LEU A 53 11.95 1.89 4.76
C LEU A 53 12.67 0.55 4.91
N GLN A 54 13.96 0.46 4.57
CA GLN A 54 14.75 -0.77 4.74
C GLN A 54 14.92 -1.21 6.19
N LYS A 55 14.69 -0.32 7.16
CA LYS A 55 14.75 -0.64 8.60
C LYS A 55 13.46 -1.28 9.12
N ALA A 56 12.39 -1.27 8.33
CA ALA A 56 11.09 -1.76 8.75
C ALA A 56 11.05 -3.30 8.81
N GLY A 57 10.39 -3.85 9.84
CA GLY A 57 10.05 -5.29 9.86
C GLY A 57 8.94 -5.64 8.86
N VAL A 58 8.01 -4.71 8.64
CA VAL A 58 6.98 -4.79 7.60
C VAL A 58 6.52 -3.39 7.19
N VAL A 59 6.24 -3.18 5.91
CA VAL A 59 5.65 -1.94 5.38
C VAL A 59 4.23 -2.19 4.89
N LEU A 60 3.26 -1.45 5.41
CA LEU A 60 1.86 -1.55 5.00
C LEU A 60 1.47 -0.38 4.10
N PHE A 61 1.29 -0.64 2.81
CA PHE A 61 0.82 0.35 1.84
C PHE A 61 -0.71 0.34 1.78
N LYS A 62 -1.34 1.49 2.04
CA LYS A 62 -2.81 1.59 2.13
C LYS A 62 -3.43 2.21 0.88
N GLY A 63 -4.45 1.56 0.34
CA GLY A 63 -5.32 2.12 -0.69
C GLY A 63 -4.77 2.07 -2.12
N ASP A 64 -5.62 2.52 -3.05
CA ASP A 64 -5.43 2.35 -4.49
C ASP A 64 -4.25 3.14 -5.07
N LEU A 65 -4.06 4.39 -4.64
CA LEU A 65 -2.95 5.21 -5.14
C LEU A 65 -1.57 4.61 -4.80
N ASN A 66 -1.41 4.08 -3.58
CA ASN A 66 -0.16 3.42 -3.20
C ASN A 66 0.09 2.18 -4.07
N TYR A 67 -0.95 1.39 -4.37
CA TYR A 67 -0.81 0.24 -5.27
C TYR A 67 -0.43 0.65 -6.69
N ARG A 68 -1.05 1.71 -7.23
CA ARG A 68 -0.69 2.25 -8.55
C ARG A 68 0.76 2.71 -8.58
N LYS A 69 1.25 3.41 -7.54
CA LYS A 69 2.67 3.81 -7.43
C LYS A 69 3.63 2.63 -7.26
N LEU A 70 3.24 1.57 -6.53
CA LEU A 70 4.01 0.33 -6.40
C LEU A 70 4.18 -0.35 -7.77
N MET A 71 3.11 -0.39 -8.57
CA MET A 71 3.07 -1.08 -9.88
C MET A 71 3.48 -0.18 -11.05
N GLY A 72 3.83 1.09 -10.79
CA GLY A 72 4.15 2.08 -11.80
C GLY A 72 2.99 2.47 -12.73
N ASP A 73 1.75 2.20 -12.32
CA ASP A 73 0.50 2.52 -13.04
C ASP A 73 0.47 1.98 -14.49
N ARG A 74 1.02 0.78 -14.72
CA ARG A 74 1.17 0.17 -16.05
C ARG A 74 0.08 -0.85 -16.35
N LYS A 75 -0.16 -1.10 -17.64
CA LYS A 75 -1.06 -2.16 -18.15
C LYS A 75 -0.43 -3.55 -18.05
N TRP A 76 -0.21 -4.02 -16.83
CA TRP A 76 0.28 -5.38 -16.57
C TRP A 76 -0.77 -6.43 -16.98
N LYS A 77 -0.32 -7.61 -17.41
CA LYS A 77 -1.22 -8.78 -17.47
C LYS A 77 -1.58 -9.17 -16.03
N PHE A 78 -2.82 -9.61 -15.81
CA PHE A 78 -3.32 -9.98 -14.48
C PHE A 78 -2.50 -11.07 -13.78
N THR A 79 -1.85 -11.94 -14.55
CA THR A 79 -1.03 -13.06 -14.05
C THR A 79 0.42 -12.71 -13.76
N VAL A 80 0.86 -11.47 -14.03
CA VAL A 80 2.23 -11.04 -13.69
C VAL A 80 2.43 -11.16 -12.17
N PRO A 81 3.50 -11.81 -11.68
CA PRO A 81 3.74 -11.91 -10.24
C PRO A 81 3.88 -10.53 -9.58
N PHE A 82 3.34 -10.38 -8.37
CA PHE A 82 3.42 -9.12 -7.62
C PHE A 82 4.87 -8.67 -7.42
N HIS A 83 5.76 -9.60 -7.05
CA HIS A 83 7.19 -9.38 -6.93
C HIS A 83 7.80 -8.75 -8.20
N GLN A 84 7.47 -9.30 -9.38
CA GLN A 84 7.95 -8.76 -10.65
C GLN A 84 7.40 -7.36 -10.93
N ALA A 85 6.11 -7.13 -10.65
CA ALA A 85 5.45 -5.86 -10.94
C ALA A 85 5.96 -4.69 -10.07
N LEU A 86 6.49 -4.97 -8.87
CA LEU A 86 7.19 -3.99 -8.03
C LEU A 86 8.43 -3.37 -8.70
N SER A 87 8.91 -3.97 -9.79
CA SER A 87 9.97 -3.40 -10.64
C SER A 87 11.23 -3.03 -9.84
N GLY A 88 11.65 -3.89 -8.90
CA GLY A 88 12.84 -3.69 -8.07
C GLY A 88 12.61 -2.91 -6.77
N PHE A 89 11.39 -2.48 -6.48
CA PHE A 89 11.05 -1.85 -5.20
C PHE A 89 10.80 -2.89 -4.10
N HIS A 90 11.88 -3.28 -3.40
CA HIS A 90 11.84 -4.27 -2.32
C HIS A 90 12.62 -3.77 -1.09
N PRO A 91 12.21 -2.64 -0.45
CA PRO A 91 12.96 -2.10 0.68
C PRO A 91 12.93 -3.03 1.90
N ALA A 92 11.80 -3.67 2.16
CA ALA A 92 11.52 -4.54 3.29
C ALA A 92 10.31 -5.43 2.94
N PRO A 93 9.96 -6.46 3.73
CA PRO A 93 8.70 -7.17 3.56
C PRO A 93 7.54 -6.18 3.53
N LEU A 94 6.68 -6.26 2.51
CA LEU A 94 5.62 -5.29 2.31
C LEU A 94 4.29 -5.95 2.00
N CYS A 95 3.20 -5.32 2.43
CA CYS A 95 1.85 -5.72 2.10
C CYS A 95 1.06 -4.52 1.59
N SER A 96 0.45 -4.67 0.42
CA SER A 96 -0.56 -3.72 -0.05
C SER A 96 -1.93 -4.14 0.46
N ILE A 97 -2.57 -3.23 1.19
CA ILE A 97 -3.95 -3.34 1.67
C ILE A 97 -4.79 -2.35 0.87
N ARG A 98 -5.49 -2.87 -0.15
CA ARG A 98 -6.13 -2.05 -1.19
C ARG A 98 -7.56 -2.50 -1.42
N THR A 99 -8.47 -1.54 -1.60
CA THR A 99 -9.70 -1.76 -2.37
C THR A 99 -9.51 -1.28 -3.81
N LEU A 100 -10.01 -2.05 -4.78
CA LEU A 100 -9.72 -1.84 -6.20
C LEU A 100 -10.54 -0.68 -6.77
N LYS A 101 -9.87 0.39 -7.18
CA LYS A 101 -10.50 1.62 -7.72
C LYS A 101 -9.86 2.06 -9.06
N CYS A 102 -9.17 1.15 -9.73
CA CYS A 102 -8.43 1.40 -10.97
C CYS A 102 -8.24 0.09 -11.74
N GLU A 103 -8.18 0.16 -13.08
CA GLU A 103 -8.01 -0.95 -14.03
C GLU A 103 -6.59 -1.56 -14.01
N LEU A 104 -6.11 -1.90 -12.83
CA LEU A 104 -4.79 -2.44 -12.59
C LEU A 104 -4.88 -3.45 -11.46
N GLN A 105 -4.44 -4.69 -11.71
CA GLN A 105 -4.31 -5.75 -10.71
C GLN A 105 -3.31 -6.78 -11.25
N VAL A 106 -2.45 -7.33 -10.39
CA VAL A 106 -1.46 -8.35 -10.74
C VAL A 106 -1.51 -9.54 -9.78
N GLY A 107 -0.79 -10.61 -10.07
CA GLY A 107 -0.66 -11.79 -9.20
C GLY A 107 -1.95 -12.59 -9.06
N LEU A 108 -2.87 -12.49 -10.01
CA LEU A 108 -4.06 -13.34 -10.06
C LEU A 108 -3.74 -14.69 -10.69
N GLN A 109 -4.55 -15.70 -10.36
CA GLN A 109 -4.48 -16.99 -11.03
C GLN A 109 -4.95 -16.86 -12.50
N PRO A 110 -4.41 -17.68 -13.42
CA PRO A 110 -4.93 -17.74 -14.80
C PRO A 110 -6.44 -17.98 -14.81
N GLY A 111 -7.19 -17.18 -15.60
CA GLY A 111 -8.65 -17.28 -15.72
C GLY A 111 -9.45 -16.53 -14.65
N GLN A 112 -8.82 -16.09 -13.55
CA GLN A 112 -9.53 -15.43 -12.44
C GLN A 112 -10.10 -14.06 -12.85
N ALA A 113 -9.34 -13.28 -13.60
CA ALA A 113 -9.77 -11.95 -14.04
C ALA A 113 -10.90 -12.04 -15.08
N GLU A 114 -10.82 -13.02 -15.98
CA GLU A 114 -11.83 -13.31 -17.00
C GLU A 114 -13.15 -13.70 -16.34
N HIS A 115 -13.11 -14.58 -15.33
CA HIS A 115 -14.29 -14.96 -14.56
C HIS A 115 -14.94 -13.78 -13.82
N LEU A 116 -14.13 -12.95 -13.17
CA LEU A 116 -14.62 -11.74 -12.49
C LEU A 116 -15.23 -10.75 -13.49
N THR A 117 -14.58 -10.53 -14.63
CA THR A 117 -15.07 -9.62 -15.68
C THR A 117 -16.39 -10.09 -16.28
N ALA A 118 -16.57 -11.39 -16.48
CA ALA A 118 -17.83 -11.97 -16.96
C ALA A 118 -18.98 -11.77 -15.97
N SER A 119 -18.68 -11.71 -14.66
CA SER A 119 -19.68 -11.60 -13.59
C SER A 119 -19.98 -10.14 -13.20
N ASP A 120 -18.95 -9.28 -13.22
CA ASP A 120 -19.01 -7.88 -12.85
C ASP A 120 -17.99 -7.10 -13.69
N PRO A 121 -18.38 -6.50 -14.83
CA PRO A 121 -17.46 -5.76 -15.70
C PRO A 121 -16.74 -4.57 -15.02
N HIS A 122 -17.19 -4.12 -13.84
CA HIS A 122 -16.63 -2.98 -13.12
C HIS A 122 -15.90 -3.41 -11.83
N TRP A 123 -15.56 -4.69 -11.68
CA TRP A 123 -14.93 -5.25 -10.48
C TRP A 123 -13.61 -4.56 -10.07
N LEU A 124 -12.89 -3.96 -11.02
CA LEU A 124 -11.63 -3.25 -10.80
C LEU A 124 -11.79 -1.82 -10.26
N THR A 125 -12.96 -1.19 -10.41
CA THR A 125 -13.10 0.27 -10.28
C THR A 125 -14.08 0.72 -9.20
N THR A 126 -14.94 -0.17 -8.72
CA THR A 126 -16.03 0.17 -7.76
C THR A 126 -15.59 0.22 -6.29
N GLY A 127 -14.39 -0.27 -5.96
CA GLY A 127 -13.95 -0.42 -4.56
C GLY A 127 -14.58 -1.60 -3.82
N LYS A 128 -15.38 -2.44 -4.51
CA LYS A 128 -16.07 -3.60 -3.94
C LYS A 128 -15.11 -4.73 -3.55
N TYR A 129 -14.04 -4.92 -4.33
CA TYR A 129 -13.04 -5.94 -4.08
C TYR A 129 -11.87 -5.37 -3.28
N GLY A 130 -11.27 -6.21 -2.43
CA GLY A 130 -10.10 -5.87 -1.64
C GLY A 130 -9.03 -6.96 -1.70
N ILE A 131 -7.77 -6.56 -1.52
CA ILE A 131 -6.61 -7.46 -1.49
C ILE A 131 -5.73 -7.17 -0.28
N PHE A 132 -5.11 -8.24 0.21
CA PHE A 132 -3.90 -8.22 1.02
C PHE A 132 -2.84 -8.94 0.19
N GLN A 133 -1.96 -8.18 -0.45
CA GLN A 133 -0.96 -8.74 -1.37
C GLN A 133 0.44 -8.47 -0.83
N PHE A 134 1.14 -9.55 -0.49
CA PHE A 134 2.41 -9.53 0.23
C PHE A 134 3.59 -9.84 -0.69
N ASP A 135 4.72 -9.18 -0.43
CA ASP A 135 6.03 -9.45 -1.02
C ASP A 135 7.08 -9.51 0.11
N GLY A 136 7.76 -10.64 0.26
CA GLY A 136 8.74 -10.87 1.33
C GLY A 136 8.89 -12.36 1.68
N PRO A 137 9.84 -12.69 2.58
CA PRO A 137 9.97 -14.04 3.13
C PRO A 137 8.76 -14.43 3.99
N LEU A 138 8.51 -15.74 4.09
CA LEU A 138 7.49 -16.34 4.97
C LEU A 138 8.10 -16.76 6.32
#